data_AF-A0A7G5DLL1-F1
#
_entry.id   AF-A0A7G5DLL1-F1
#
_cell.length_a   1.000
_cell.length_b   1.000
_cell.length_c   1.000
_cell.angle_alpha   90.00
_cell.angle_beta   90.00
_cell.angle_gamma   90.00
#
_symmetry.space_group_name_H-M   'P 1'
#
loop_
_entity.id
_entity.type
_entity.pdbx_description
1 polymer ?
#
loop_
_entity_poly.entity_id
_entity_poly.type
_entity_poly.pdbx_seq_one_letter_code
_entity_poly.pdbx_strand_id
1 'polypeptide(L)' 'MARKKAAPDFEHSLAELQTLVERLESGELSLEDSLTAFEQGIGLTRECQAALAQAEQKVQILLERDGELQAAPFDTDEPA' A
#
# COMPACT_ATOMS: atom_id res chain seq x y z
N MET A 1 24.50 -6.32 13.29
CA MET A 1 23.93 -5.19 14.06
C MET A 1 22.59 -4.79 13.42
N ALA A 2 21.54 -4.75 14.25
CA ALA A 2 20.22 -4.11 14.10
C ALA A 2 19.31 -4.46 12.90
N ARG A 3 18.16 -5.04 13.25
CA ARG A 3 17.00 -5.39 12.42
C ARG A 3 16.47 -4.14 11.70
N LYS A 4 16.30 -4.25 10.39
CA LYS A 4 15.79 -3.23 9.45
C LYS A 4 14.40 -2.75 9.91
N LYS A 5 14.31 -1.56 10.53
CA LYS A 5 13.04 -0.87 10.79
C LYS A 5 12.52 -0.34 9.45
N ALA A 6 11.79 -1.16 8.70
CA ALA A 6 11.14 -0.75 7.45
C ALA A 6 9.63 -1.01 7.45
N ALA A 7 9.04 -1.33 8.60
CA ALA A 7 7.62 -1.62 8.74
C ALA A 7 6.76 -0.63 9.56
N PRO A 8 7.27 0.45 10.20
CA PRO A 8 6.38 1.34 10.94
C PRO A 8 5.51 2.22 10.04
N ASP A 9 5.94 2.57 8.82
CA ASP A 9 5.18 3.49 7.95
C ASP A 9 3.92 2.86 7.37
N PHE A 10 4.02 1.66 6.75
CA PHE A 10 2.88 1.08 6.05
C PHE A 10 1.71 0.75 6.98
N GLU A 11 1.96 -0.01 8.05
CA GLU A 11 0.91 -0.44 8.99
C GLU A 11 0.26 0.77 9.70
N HIS A 12 1.05 1.83 9.93
CA HIS A 12 0.54 3.05 10.53
C HIS A 12 -0.33 3.85 9.55
N SER A 13 0.16 4.14 8.33
CA SER A 13 -0.62 4.85 7.31
C SER A 13 -1.89 4.07 6.94
N LEU A 14 -1.85 2.74 6.93
CA LEU A 14 -3.01 1.89 6.69
C LEU A 14 -4.04 1.99 7.83
N ALA A 15 -3.60 1.98 9.09
CA ALA A 15 -4.49 2.12 10.24
C ALA A 15 -5.14 3.51 10.31
N GLU A 16 -4.38 4.57 9.99
CA GLU A 16 -4.93 5.92 9.87
C GLU A 16 -5.96 6.02 8.74
N LEU A 17 -5.68 5.40 7.60
CA LEU A 17 -6.60 5.38 6.46
C LEU A 17 -7.91 4.67 6.82
N GLN A 18 -7.85 3.53 7.51
CA GLN A 18 -9.04 2.81 7.97
C GLN A 18 -9.88 3.67 8.91
N THR A 19 -9.25 4.29 9.90
CA THR A 19 -9.92 5.21 10.84
C THR A 19 -10.59 6.37 10.11
N LEU A 20 -9.93 6.90 9.07
CA LEU A 20 -10.46 7.99 8.28
C LEU A 20 -11.67 7.56 7.45
N VAL A 21 -11.63 6.38 6.86
CA VAL A 21 -12.77 5.79 6.12
C VAL A 21 -13.96 5.57 7.06
N GLU A 22 -13.74 4.99 8.25
CA GLU A 22 -14.80 4.81 9.25
C GLU A 22 -15.48 6.15 9.62
N ARG A 23 -14.69 7.21 9.78
CA ARG A 23 -15.21 8.56 10.04
C ARG A 23 -16.01 9.11 8.86
N LEU A 24 -15.56 8.91 7.62
CA LEU A 24 -16.32 9.30 6.41
C LEU A 24 -17.65 8.54 6.29
N GLU A 25 -17.64 7.25 6.61
CA GLU A 25 -18.83 6.39 6.55
C GLU A 25 -19.84 6.67 7.66
N SER A 26 -19.40 7.24 8.79
CA SER A 26 -20.29 7.63 9.90
C SER A 26 -21.32 8.69 9.51
N GLY A 27 -21.02 9.53 8.50
CA GLY A 27 -21.90 10.61 8.05
C GLY A 27 -22.01 11.80 9.03
N GLU A 28 -21.20 11.84 10.09
CA GLU A 28 -21.23 12.92 11.10
C GLU A 28 -20.37 14.14 10.72
N LEU A 29 -19.59 14.04 9.63
CA LEU A 29 -18.68 15.09 9.20
C LEU A 29 -19.42 16.20 8.43
N SER A 30 -19.00 17.45 8.66
CA SER A 30 -19.39 18.55 7.80
C SER A 30 -18.80 18.37 6.40
N LEU A 31 -19.29 19.15 5.42
CA LEU A 31 -18.73 19.12 4.06
C LEU A 31 -17.24 19.49 4.04
N GLU A 32 -16.83 20.49 4.81
CA GLU A 32 -15.44 20.95 4.89
C GLU A 32 -14.54 19.91 5.55
N ASP A 33 -15.01 19.28 6.62
CA ASP A 33 -14.28 18.20 7.28
C ASP A 33 -14.19 16.95 6.38
N SER A 34 -15.23 16.67 5.60
CA SER A 34 -15.25 15.56 4.65
C SER A 34 -14.22 15.76 3.54
N LEU A 35 -14.07 16.99 3.03
CA LEU A 35 -13.06 17.33 2.03
C LEU A 35 -11.65 17.21 2.61
N THR A 36 -11.44 17.68 3.84
CA THR A 36 -10.16 17.56 4.54
C THR A 36 -9.79 16.11 4.78
N ALA A 37 -10.73 15.29 5.26
CA ALA A 37 -10.54 13.87 5.44
C ALA A 37 -10.22 13.17 4.11
N PHE A 38 -10.92 13.53 3.04
CA PHE A 38 -10.64 12.99 1.71
C PHE A 38 -9.21 13.29 1.24
N GLU A 39 -8.73 14.53 1.36
CA GLU A 39 -7.35 14.89 1.01
C GLU A 39 -6.32 14.09 1.82
N GLN A 40 -6.55 13.95 3.12
CA GLN A 40 -5.70 13.13 4.00
C GLN A 40 -5.70 11.65 3.55
N GLY A 41 -6.86 11.10 3.23
CA GLY A 41 -6.99 9.72 2.72
C GLY A 41 -6.23 9.48 1.41
N ILE A 42 -6.21 10.47 0.51
CA ILE A 42 -5.40 10.41 -0.72
C ILE A 42 -3.90 10.38 -0.39
N GLY A 43 -3.45 11.18 0.58
CA GLY A 43 -2.07 11.17 1.06
C GLY A 43 -1.65 9.81 1.60
N LEU A 44 -2.42 9.27 2.55
CA LEU A 44 -2.17 7.97 3.18
C LEU A 44 -2.18 6.83 2.15
N THR A 45 -3.09 6.87 1.17
CA THR A 45 -3.14 5.88 0.09
C THR A 45 -1.85 5.89 -0.74
N ARG A 46 -1.32 7.08 -1.08
CA ARG A 46 -0.07 7.20 -1.83
C ARG A 46 1.12 6.67 -1.04
N GLU A 47 1.18 6.94 0.26
CA GLU A 47 2.22 6.40 1.14
C GLU A 47 2.17 4.87 1.18
N CYS A 48 0.98 4.29 1.33
CA CYS A 48 0.79 2.84 1.31
C CYS A 48 1.28 2.23 0.00
N GLN A 49 0.88 2.81 -1.15
CA GLN A 49 1.32 2.36 -2.48
C GLN A 49 2.84 2.45 -2.64
N ALA A 50 3.47 3.54 -2.18
CA ALA A 50 4.91 3.70 -2.25
C ALA A 50 5.65 2.65 -1.40
N ALA A 51 5.14 2.35 -0.20
CA ALA A 51 5.72 1.32 0.66
C ALA A 51 5.60 -0.08 0.04
N LEU A 52 4.45 -0.41 -0.56
CA LEU A 52 4.24 -1.67 -1.28
C LEU A 52 5.18 -1.81 -2.48
N ALA A 53 5.32 -0.76 -3.30
CA ALA A 53 6.24 -0.76 -4.44
C ALA A 53 7.70 -0.98 -4.02
N GLN A 54 8.14 -0.36 -2.92
CA GLN A 54 9.48 -0.61 -2.37
C GLN A 54 9.66 -2.05 -1.87
N ALA A 55 8.63 -2.62 -1.25
CA ALA A 55 8.65 -4.00 -0.79
C ALA A 55 8.74 -4.98 -1.96
N GLU A 56 7.92 -4.78 -2.99
CA GLU A 56 7.94 -5.57 -4.23
C GLU A 56 9.31 -5.52 -4.91
N GLN A 57 9.87 -4.32 -5.10
CA GLN A 57 11.20 -4.16 -5.70
C GLN A 57 12.27 -4.92 -4.90
N LYS A 58 12.19 -4.87 -3.58
CA LYS A 58 13.15 -5.58 -2.72
C LYS A 58 12.99 -7.10 -2.82
N VAL A 59 11.77 -7.62 -2.96
CA VAL A 59 11.52 -9.05 -3.19
C VAL A 59 12.11 -9.46 -4.53
N GLN A 60 11.85 -8.69 -5.60
CA GLN A 60 12.39 -8.94 -6.93
C GLN A 60 13.92 -9.04 -6.94
N ILE A 61 14.61 -8.08 -6.31
CA ILE A 61 16.08 -8.07 -6.20
C ILE A 61 16.59 -9.31 -5.45
N LEU A 62 15.88 -9.77 -4.41
CA LEU A 62 16.29 -10.95 -3.65
C LEU A 62 16.13 -12.24 -4.47
N LEU A 63 15.02 -12.37 -5.21
CA LEU A 63 14.78 -13.50 -6.12
C LEU A 63 15.82 -13.56 -7.25
N GLU A 64 16.18 -12.40 -7.81
CA GLU A 64 17.26 -12.27 -8.79
C GLU A 64 18.63 -12.69 -8.24
N ARG A 65 18.89 -12.43 -6.96
CA ARG A 65 20.18 -12.72 -6.32
C ARG A 65 20.37 -14.19 -5.93
N ASP A 66 19.28 -14.92 -5.70
CA ASP A 66 19.28 -16.37 -5.42
C ASP A 66 19.32 -17.24 -6.68
N GLY A 67 19.39 -16.62 -7.87
CA GLY A 67 19.97 -17.25 -9.05
C GLY A 67 19.02 -18.03 -9.97
N GLU A 68 17.70 -18.07 -9.75
CA GLU A 68 16.76 -18.50 -10.78
C GLU A 68 15.50 -17.61 -10.83
N LEU A 69 15.52 -16.61 -11.72
CA LEU A 69 14.30 -16.04 -12.26
C LEU A 69 13.69 -17.06 -13.24
N GLN A 70 12.73 -17.85 -12.78
CA GLN A 70 11.82 -18.54 -13.69
C GLN A 70 10.67 -17.60 -14.01
N ALA A 71 10.84 -16.82 -15.09
CA ALA A 71 9.72 -16.15 -15.74
C ALA A 71 8.82 -17.23 -16.36
N ALA A 72 7.70 -17.54 -15.71
CA ALA A 72 6.63 -18.29 -16.36
C ALA A 72 5.79 -17.30 -17.19
N PRO A 73 5.36 -17.67 -18.41
CA PRO A 73 4.38 -16.88 -19.14
C PRO A 73 3.12 -16.70 -18.29
N PHE A 74 2.66 -15.47 -18.15
CA PHE A 74 1.32 -15.19 -17.67
C PHE A 74 0.37 -15.51 -18.82
N ASP A 75 -0.20 -16.70 -18.83
CA ASP A 75 -1.18 -17.11 -19.84
C ASP A 75 -2.46 -16.26 -19.68
N THR A 76 -2.52 -15.16 -20.42
CA THR A 76 -3.75 -14.39 -20.69
C THR A 76 -4.46 -14.87 -21.95
N ASP A 77 -4.50 -16.18 -22.15
CA ASP A 77 -5.40 -16.81 -23.13
C ASP A 77 -6.26 -17.85 -22.41
N GLU A 78 -7.28 -17.34 -21.73
CA GLU A 78 -8.53 -18.08 -21.53
C GLU A 78 -9.52 -17.59 -22.59
N PRO A 79 -9.60 -18.22 -23.78
CA PRO A 79 -10.82 -18.22 -24.55
C PRO A 79 -11.67 -19.43 -24.12
N ALA A 80 -12.96 -19.16 -23.92
CA ALA A 80 -14.02 -20.09 -23.50
C ALA A 80 -14.13 -21.37 -24.34
#